data_AF-A0A2A5M5A0-F1
#
_entry.id   AF-A0A2A5M5A0-F1
#
_cell.length_a   1.000
_cell.length_b   1.000
_cell.length_c   1.000
_cell.angle_alpha   90.00
_cell.angle_beta   90.00
_cell.angle_gamma   90.00
#
_symmetry.space_group_name_H-M   'P 1'
#
loop_
_entity.id
_entity.type
_entity.pdbx_description
1 polymer ?
#
loop_
_entity_poly.entity_id
_entity_poly.type
_entity_poly.pdbx_seq_one_letter_code
_entity_poly.pdbx_strand_id
1 'polypeptide(L)'
;MIAFIDYKAGNLNSVAKAFEKIGATNFIAKNPKDLQKADKLLLPGVGSFKEAMKNLKELGFIEALKEQVLVQKKPILGICLGMQLFLERG
;
A
#
# COMPACT_ATOMS: atom_id res chain seq x y z
N MET A 1 -2.72 11.42 -8.35
CA MET A 1 -3.44 10.13 -8.25
C MET A 1 -2.76 9.22 -7.23
N ILE A 2 -3.52 8.58 -6.34
CA ILE A 2 -3.00 7.74 -5.23
C ILE A 2 -3.29 6.26 -5.49
N ALA A 3 -2.27 5.40 -5.40
CA ALA A 3 -2.46 3.95 -5.46
C ALA A 3 -2.72 3.37 -4.07
N PHE A 4 -3.83 2.67 -3.91
CA PHE A 4 -4.12 1.89 -2.71
C PHE A 4 -3.73 0.45 -2.96
N ILE A 5 -2.77 -0.03 -2.17
CA ILE A 5 -2.14 -1.33 -2.42
C ILE A 5 -3.06 -2.44 -1.88
N ASP A 6 -3.53 -3.31 -2.77
CA ASP A 6 -4.27 -4.51 -2.40
C ASP A 6 -3.33 -5.70 -2.26
N TYR A 7 -2.98 -6.01 -1.02
CA TYR A 7 -2.18 -7.17 -0.65
C TYR A 7 -2.97 -8.12 0.27
N LYS A 8 -4.31 -8.14 0.12
CA LYS A 8 -5.23 -9.03 0.86
C LYS A 8 -5.25 -8.85 2.39
N ALA A 9 -4.83 -7.69 2.90
CA ALA A 9 -4.84 -7.43 4.35
C ALA A 9 -5.27 -5.99 4.71
N GLY A 10 -6.11 -5.34 3.90
CA GLY A 10 -6.51 -3.94 4.11
C GLY A 10 -8.03 -3.71 4.06
N ASN A 11 -8.51 -2.73 4.84
CA ASN A 11 -9.89 -2.22 4.70
C ASN A 11 -9.97 -1.16 3.60
N LEU A 12 -9.78 -1.58 2.35
CA LEU A 12 -9.69 -0.68 1.19
C LEU A 12 -10.96 0.14 0.98
N ASN A 13 -12.14 -0.45 1.22
CA ASN A 13 -13.42 0.21 1.01
C ASN A 13 -13.61 1.43 1.93
N SER A 14 -13.29 1.31 3.23
CA SER A 14 -13.39 2.43 4.15
C SER A 14 -12.38 3.54 3.81
N VAL A 15 -11.15 3.18 3.43
CA VAL A 15 -10.12 4.15 3.05
C VAL A 15 -10.50 4.86 1.75
N ALA A 16 -10.99 4.15 0.73
CA ALA A 16 -11.47 4.73 -0.52
C ALA A 16 -12.57 5.78 -0.29
N LYS A 17 -13.57 5.45 0.52
CA LYS A 17 -14.63 6.40 0.89
C LYS A 17 -14.10 7.62 1.65
N ALA A 18 -13.13 7.46 2.54
CA ALA A 18 -12.55 8.58 3.28
C ALA A 18 -11.80 9.53 2.34
N PHE A 19 -11.06 8.99 1.38
CA PHE A 19 -10.32 9.79 0.39
C PHE A 19 -11.23 10.42 -0.67
N GLU A 20 -12.31 9.75 -1.07
CA GLU A 20 -13.35 10.31 -1.93
C GLU A 20 -14.00 11.54 -1.30
N LYS A 21 -14.32 11.48 0.00
CA LYS A 21 -14.92 12.61 0.75
C LYS A 21 -14.05 13.87 0.78
N ILE A 22 -12.73 13.74 0.66
CA ILE A 22 -11.79 14.88 0.59
C ILE A 22 -11.40 15.24 -0.85
N GLY A 23 -12.08 14.66 -1.86
CA GLY A 23 -11.84 14.96 -3.27
C GLY A 23 -10.55 14.33 -3.84
N ALA A 24 -9.97 13.32 -3.19
CA ALA A 24 -8.72 12.72 -3.64
C ALA A 24 -8.95 11.63 -4.70
N THR A 25 -8.27 11.76 -5.85
CA THR A 25 -8.28 10.74 -6.90
C THR A 25 -7.40 9.54 -6.53
N ASN A 26 -8.00 8.35 -6.52
CA ASN A 26 -7.34 7.12 -6.13
C ASN A 26 -7.75 5.95 -7.03
N PHE A 27 -6.94 4.89 -7.03
CA PHE A 27 -7.26 3.60 -7.64
C PHE A 27 -6.68 2.46 -6.81
N ILE A 28 -7.25 1.26 -6.96
CA ILE A 28 -6.75 0.05 -6.30
C ILE A 28 -5.66 -0.58 -7.18
N ALA A 29 -4.44 -0.65 -6.64
CA ALA A 29 -3.32 -1.34 -7.25
C ALA A 29 -3.36 -2.82 -6.84
N LYS A 30 -3.64 -3.70 -7.80
CA LYS A 30 -3.70 -5.15 -7.57
C LYS A 30 -2.40 -5.86 -7.92
N ASN A 31 -1.57 -5.22 -8.74
CA ASN A 31 -0.33 -5.79 -9.25
C ASN A 31 0.84 -4.80 -9.03
N PRO A 32 2.09 -5.28 -8.87
CA PRO A 32 3.24 -4.41 -8.63
C PRO A 32 3.48 -3.33 -9.70
N LYS A 33 3.15 -3.62 -10.97
CA LYS A 33 3.28 -2.67 -12.08
C LYS A 33 2.33 -1.48 -11.96
N ASP A 34 1.22 -1.62 -11.25
CA ASP A 34 0.26 -0.53 -11.09
C ASP A 34 0.82 0.65 -10.28
N LEU A 35 1.80 0.39 -9.40
CA LEU A 35 2.43 1.43 -8.59
C LEU A 35 3.13 2.51 -9.42
N GLN A 36 3.54 2.17 -10.66
CA GLN A 36 4.17 3.11 -11.58
C GLN A 36 3.21 4.23 -12.00
N LYS A 37 1.90 3.93 -12.07
CA LYS A 37 0.84 4.87 -12.52
C LYS A 37 0.44 5.91 -11.47
N ALA A 38 0.88 5.74 -10.22
CA ALA A 38 0.51 6.62 -9.12
C ALA A 38 1.62 7.61 -8.75
N ASP A 39 1.23 8.79 -8.28
CA ASP A 39 2.16 9.79 -7.74
C ASP A 39 2.46 9.56 -6.26
N LYS A 40 1.53 8.90 -5.55
CA LYS A 40 1.57 8.64 -4.11
C LYS A 40 1.04 7.24 -3.82
N LEU A 41 1.55 6.61 -2.78
CA LEU A 41 1.20 5.25 -2.40
C LEU A 41 0.51 5.25 -1.03
N LEU A 42 -0.46 4.36 -0.85
CA LEU A 42 -1.11 4.10 0.43
C LEU A 42 -1.13 2.59 0.69
N LEU A 43 -0.54 2.19 1.81
CA LEU A 43 -0.49 0.81 2.29
C LEU A 43 -1.38 0.70 3.54
N PRO A 44 -2.67 0.32 3.41
CA PRO A 44 -3.55 0.14 4.57
C PRO A 44 -3.39 -1.28 5.11
N GLY A 45 -3.50 -1.50 6.42
CA GLY A 45 -3.38 -2.85 6.97
C GLY A 45 -4.24 -3.12 8.19
N VAL A 46 -4.75 -4.35 8.30
CA VAL A 46 -5.37 -4.95 9.50
C VAL A 46 -4.93 -6.42 9.64
N GLY A 47 -5.01 -6.98 10.85
CA GLY A 47 -4.68 -8.39 11.09
C GLY A 47 -3.24 -8.62 11.55
N SER A 48 -2.65 -9.74 11.12
CA SER A 48 -1.32 -10.20 11.58
C SER A 48 -0.18 -9.71 10.71
N PHE A 49 0.90 -9.22 11.33
CA PHE A 49 2.13 -8.83 10.65
C PHE A 49 2.71 -9.96 9.79
N LYS A 50 2.77 -11.17 10.33
CA LYS A 50 3.36 -12.33 9.65
C LYS A 50 2.62 -12.66 8.36
N GLU A 51 1.29 -12.63 8.39
CA GLU A 51 0.44 -12.94 7.24
C GLU A 51 0.48 -11.83 6.19
N ALA A 52 0.37 -10.58 6.63
CA ALA A 52 0.49 -9.41 5.75
C ALA A 52 1.82 -9.36 5.00
N MET A 53 2.93 -9.60 5.71
CA MET A 53 4.27 -9.64 5.09
C MET A 53 4.42 -10.83 4.13
N LYS A 54 3.81 -11.98 4.43
CA LYS A 54 3.75 -13.12 3.50
C LYS A 54 3.01 -12.75 2.21
N ASN A 55 1.83 -12.13 2.32
CA ASN A 55 1.04 -11.72 1.16
C ASN A 55 1.79 -10.71 0.28
N LEU A 56 2.45 -9.71 0.87
CA LEU A 56 3.27 -8.74 0.12
C LEU A 56 4.39 -9.41 -0.68
N LYS A 57 5.03 -10.43 -0.10
CA LYS A 57 6.10 -11.21 -0.77
C LYS A 57 5.52 -12.05 -1.92
N GLU A 58 4.46 -12.82 -1.66
CA GLU A 58 3.84 -13.71 -2.65
C GLU A 58 3.25 -12.96 -3.84
N LEU A 59 2.72 -11.75 -3.61
CA LEU A 59 2.19 -10.88 -4.66
C LEU A 59 3.26 -10.03 -5.35
N GLY A 60 4.53 -10.14 -4.94
CA GLY A 60 5.66 -9.44 -5.56
C GLY A 60 5.70 -7.94 -5.30
N PHE A 61 5.02 -7.44 -4.26
CA PHE A 61 4.97 -6.01 -3.95
C PHE A 61 6.25 -5.49 -3.29
N ILE A 62 7.03 -6.33 -2.61
CA ILE A 62 8.19 -5.86 -1.81
C ILE A 62 9.19 -5.09 -2.67
N GLU A 63 9.67 -5.68 -3.76
CA GLU A 63 10.69 -5.04 -4.60
C GLU A 63 10.13 -3.82 -5.34
N ALA A 64 8.88 -3.88 -5.78
CA ALA A 64 8.23 -2.72 -6.39
C ALA A 64 8.06 -1.57 -5.38
N LEU A 65 7.70 -1.84 -4.13
CA LEU A 65 7.58 -0.80 -3.10
C LEU A 65 8.94 -0.18 -2.79
N LYS A 66 10.00 -0.99 -2.64
CA LYS A 66 11.35 -0.48 -2.44
C LYS A 66 11.78 0.43 -3.59
N GLU A 67 11.59 0.01 -4.83
CA GLU A 67 11.91 0.82 -6.01
C GLU A 67 11.11 2.14 -6.00
N GLN A 68 9.79 2.07 -5.87
CA GLN A 68 8.94 3.25 -5.95
C GLN A 68 9.16 4.25 -4.79
N VAL A 69 9.45 3.77 -3.58
CA VAL A 69 9.57 4.62 -2.38
C VAL A 69 11.02 5.04 -2.14
N LEU A 70 11.96 4.11 -2.17
CA LEU A 70 13.35 4.38 -1.77
C LEU A 70 14.17 4.98 -2.91
N VAL A 71 13.91 4.56 -4.15
CA VAL A 71 14.62 5.06 -5.35
C VAL A 71 13.87 6.23 -5.96
N GLN A 72 12.61 6.02 -6.38
CA GLN A 72 11.80 7.04 -7.05
C GLN A 72 11.23 8.11 -6.10
N LYS A 73 11.44 7.95 -4.78
CA LYS A 73 11.00 8.89 -3.73
C LYS A 73 9.50 9.21 -3.74
N LYS A 74 8.65 8.29 -4.22
CA LYS A 74 7.20 8.48 -4.14
C LYS A 74 6.77 8.49 -2.67
N PRO A 75 6.00 9.51 -2.22
CA PRO A 75 5.47 9.52 -0.88
C PRO A 75 4.59 8.30 -0.62
N ILE A 76 4.76 7.68 0.55
CA ILE A 76 3.95 6.55 0.99
C ILE A 76 3.34 6.82 2.36
N LEU A 77 2.07 6.44 2.54
CA LEU A 77 1.37 6.45 3.81
C LEU A 77 1.01 5.02 4.22
N GLY A 78 1.50 4.58 5.38
CA GLY A 78 1.07 3.35 6.03
C GLY A 78 -0.04 3.62 7.04
N ILE A 79 -1.09 2.80 7.09
CA ILE A 79 -2.18 2.92 8.08
C ILE A 79 -2.26 1.65 8.92
N CYS A 80 -2.22 1.80 10.25
CA CYS A 80 -2.29 0.71 11.23
C CYS A 80 -1.21 -0.36 10.93
N LEU A 81 -1.59 -1.60 10.62
CA LEU A 81 -0.64 -2.65 10.27
C LEU A 81 0.21 -2.26 9.05
N GLY A 82 -0.34 -1.51 8.10
CA GLY A 82 0.42 -1.06 6.94
C GLY A 82 1.59 -0.14 7.30
N MET A 83 1.50 0.62 8.39
CA MET A 83 2.63 1.39 8.94
C MET A 83 3.66 0.46 9.60
N GLN A 84 3.19 -0.53 10.36
CA GLN A 84 4.07 -1.49 11.03
C GLN A 84 4.94 -2.25 10.03
N LEU A 85 4.41 -2.59 8.85
CA LEU A 85 5.14 -3.29 7.78
C LEU A 85 6.36 -2.53 7.23
N PHE A 86 6.57 -1.27 7.60
CA PHE A 86 7.79 -0.52 7.29
C PHE A 86 8.96 -0.88 8.22
N LEU A 87 8.69 -1.55 9.33
CA LEU A 87 9.70 -1.98 10.30
C LEU A 87 10.36 -3.29 9.87
N GLU A 88 11.53 -3.56 10.42
CA GLU A 88 12.28 -4.79 10.18
C GLU A 88 11.64 -6.02 10.84
N ARG A 89 10.86 -5.81 11.92
CA ARG A 89 10.23 -6.86 12.74
C ARG A 89 8.87 -6.37 13.26
N GLY A 90 7.95 -7.30 13.49
CA GLY A 90 6.60 -7.07 14.02
C GLY A 90 6.31 -7.85 15.28
#